data_AF-A0A2J6R164-F1
#
_entry.id   AF-A0A2J6R164-F1
#
_cell.length_a   1.000
_cell.length_b   1.000
_cell.length_c   1.000
_cell.angle_alpha   90.00
_cell.angle_beta   90.00
_cell.angle_gamma   90.00
#
_symmetry.space_group_name_H-M   'P 1'
#
loop_
_entity.id
_entity.type
_entity.pdbx_description
1 polymer ?
#
loop_
_entity_poly.entity_id
_entity_poly.type
_entity_poly.pdbx_seq_one_letter_code
_entity_poly.pdbx_strand_id
1 'polypeptide(L)'
;MTRDMAFFRPSTGLITSAIIIGTPIVYLSFVHARLSQRIHHTTKKGTATATEIINVESISHSVIEEKCFMIHDIASKPVRKELLPTLDTNTLLTTFIRNTMTRFSSFPQAWLLRLISDHTTFKKTYIEKLEFKDGDVVCGVYRVVLRTEEKVELLMKQGSVEGRLVVGIEPKGEDMVFYSETVMWKGKDDKTVMPLERAVPKWLHELASWRLLDLGTNYLVDLRKSS
;
A
#
# COMPACT_ATOMS: atom_id res chain seq x y z
N MET A 1 -33.40 -12.89 -61.62
CA MET A 1 -32.68 -11.76 -61.01
C MET A 1 -32.61 -12.02 -59.51
N THR A 2 -31.67 -12.87 -59.10
CA THR A 2 -31.39 -13.25 -57.71
C THR A 2 -30.40 -12.24 -57.13
N ARG A 3 -30.72 -11.66 -55.98
CA ARG A 3 -29.87 -10.69 -55.29
C ARG A 3 -29.47 -11.29 -53.95
N ASP A 4 -28.19 -11.65 -53.86
CA ASP A 4 -27.57 -12.29 -52.70
C ASP A 4 -27.65 -11.44 -51.43
N MET A 5 -27.87 -12.14 -50.31
CA MET A 5 -27.76 -11.62 -48.95
C MET A 5 -26.29 -11.40 -48.60
N ALA A 6 -25.93 -10.17 -48.21
CA ALA A 6 -24.65 -9.92 -47.58
C ALA A 6 -24.73 -10.21 -46.08
N PHE A 7 -24.16 -11.35 -45.66
CA PHE A 7 -23.87 -11.65 -44.27
C PHE A 7 -22.78 -10.70 -43.74
N PHE A 8 -23.12 -9.89 -42.73
CA PHE A 8 -22.15 -9.07 -42.01
C PHE A 8 -21.29 -9.99 -41.13
N ARG A 9 -20.05 -10.25 -41.54
CA ARG A 9 -19.06 -11.01 -40.75
C ARG A 9 -18.22 -10.00 -39.94
N PRO A 10 -18.37 -9.90 -38.62
CA PRO A 10 -17.52 -9.01 -37.83
C PRO A 10 -16.06 -9.50 -37.88
N SER A 11 -15.13 -8.56 -38.09
CA SER A 11 -13.70 -8.82 -38.22
C SER A 11 -13.12 -9.38 -36.92
N THR A 12 -12.39 -10.49 -37.02
CA THR A 12 -11.73 -11.24 -35.93
C THR A 12 -10.76 -10.41 -35.06
N GLY A 13 -10.27 -9.26 -35.54
CA GLY A 13 -9.33 -8.39 -34.81
C GLY A 13 -9.94 -7.57 -33.64
N LEU A 14 -11.26 -7.32 -33.66
CA LEU A 14 -11.93 -6.56 -32.58
C LEU A 14 -12.20 -7.44 -31.35
N ILE A 15 -12.40 -8.75 -31.54
CA ILE A 15 -12.71 -9.70 -30.46
C ILE A 15 -11.44 -10.05 -29.67
N THR A 16 -10.28 -10.14 -30.34
CA THR A 16 -9.00 -10.47 -29.69
C THR A 16 -8.49 -9.34 -28.78
N SER A 17 -8.68 -8.07 -29.17
CA SER A 17 -8.24 -6.92 -28.37
C SER A 17 -9.05 -6.73 -27.08
N ALA A 18 -10.36 -7.01 -27.12
CA ALA A 18 -11.23 -6.89 -25.94
C ALA A 18 -10.94 -7.94 -24.85
N ILE A 19 -10.50 -9.14 -25.25
CA ILE A 19 -10.15 -10.23 -24.31
C ILE A 19 -8.83 -9.91 -23.59
N ILE A 20 -7.83 -9.36 -24.29
CA ILE A 20 -6.50 -9.09 -23.71
C ILE A 20 -6.54 -7.99 -22.63
N ILE A 21 -7.43 -6.99 -22.76
CA ILE A 21 -7.58 -5.91 -21.77
C ILE A 21 -8.67 -6.23 -20.73
N GLY A 22 -9.73 -6.93 -21.12
CA GLY A 22 -10.84 -7.28 -20.22
C GLY A 22 -10.42 -8.26 -19.11
N THR A 23 -9.61 -9.27 -19.44
CA THR A 23 -9.21 -10.31 -18.47
C THR A 23 -8.40 -9.76 -17.28
N PRO A 24 -7.39 -8.88 -17.48
CA PRO A 24 -6.70 -8.24 -16.35
C PRO A 24 -7.62 -7.41 -15.46
N ILE A 25 -8.52 -6.59 -16.03
CA ILE A 25 -9.42 -5.74 -15.24
C ILE A 25 -10.37 -6.61 -14.41
N VAL A 26 -11.02 -7.61 -15.03
CA VAL A 26 -11.91 -8.55 -14.32
C VAL A 26 -11.16 -9.27 -13.20
N TYR A 27 -9.94 -9.74 -13.47
CA TYR A 27 -9.11 -10.38 -12.45
C TYR A 27 -8.79 -9.43 -11.29
N LEU A 28 -8.34 -8.21 -11.57
CA LEU A 28 -8.02 -7.24 -10.53
C LEU A 28 -9.27 -6.79 -9.75
N SER A 29 -10.42 -6.68 -10.40
CA SER A 29 -11.72 -6.44 -9.73
C SER A 29 -12.12 -7.60 -8.83
N PHE A 30 -11.93 -8.85 -9.27
CA PHE A 30 -12.16 -10.03 -8.44
C PHE A 30 -11.22 -10.06 -7.23
N VAL A 31 -9.94 -9.75 -7.42
CA VAL A 31 -8.96 -9.68 -6.32
C VAL A 31 -9.32 -8.56 -5.35
N HIS A 32 -9.70 -7.37 -5.82
CA HIS A 32 -10.15 -6.27 -4.99
C HIS A 32 -11.38 -6.64 -4.15
N ALA A 33 -12.40 -7.23 -4.78
CA ALA A 33 -13.61 -7.68 -4.09
C ALA A 33 -13.34 -8.77 -3.04
N ARG A 34 -12.38 -9.67 -3.30
CA ARG A 34 -11.97 -10.69 -2.32
C ARG A 34 -11.20 -10.07 -1.15
N LEU A 35 -10.36 -9.08 -1.42
CA LEU A 35 -9.57 -8.40 -0.39
C LEU A 35 -10.44 -7.49 0.49
N SER A 36 -11.43 -6.80 -0.07
CA SER A 36 -12.35 -5.94 0.70
C SER A 36 -13.16 -6.72 1.74
N GLN A 37 -13.36 -8.02 1.55
CA GLN A 37 -14.01 -8.89 2.54
C GLN A 37 -13.11 -9.28 3.72
N ARG A 38 -11.79 -9.07 3.60
CA ARG A 38 -10.78 -9.54 4.57
C ARG A 38 -10.00 -8.42 5.23
N ILE A 39 -10.00 -7.24 4.61
CA ILE A 39 -9.29 -6.05 5.05
C ILE A 39 -10.30 -5.04 5.54
N HIS A 40 -10.16 -4.61 6.78
CA HIS A 40 -10.89 -3.44 7.27
C HIS A 40 -10.23 -2.20 6.69
N HIS A 41 -11.00 -1.36 6.01
CA HIS A 41 -10.47 -0.20 5.29
C HIS A 41 -11.34 1.03 5.55
N THR A 42 -10.69 2.17 5.76
CA THR A 42 -11.33 3.48 5.85
C THR A 42 -10.48 4.51 5.11
N THR A 43 -11.11 5.35 4.29
CA THR A 43 -10.47 6.55 3.74
C THR A 43 -11.21 7.80 4.21
N LYS A 44 -10.46 8.81 4.64
CA LYS A 44 -10.93 10.16 4.89
C LYS A 44 -10.21 11.15 3.98
N LYS A 45 -10.91 12.21 3.58
CA LYS A 45 -10.35 13.33 2.81
C LYS A 45 -10.95 14.63 3.30
N GLY A 46 -10.15 15.68 3.41
CA GLY A 46 -10.64 16.97 3.88
C GLY A 46 -9.55 17.90 4.37
N THR A 47 -9.95 18.90 5.15
CA THR A 47 -8.99 19.72 5.90
C THR A 47 -8.51 18.92 7.10
N ALA A 48 -7.20 18.92 7.35
CA ALA A 48 -6.62 18.17 8.45
C ALA A 48 -7.21 18.64 9.80
N THR A 49 -7.55 17.70 10.67
CA THR A 49 -7.84 17.97 12.09
C THR A 49 -6.99 17.04 12.96
N ALA A 50 -6.42 17.57 14.05
CA ALA A 50 -5.47 16.86 14.90
C ALA A 50 -6.01 15.55 15.48
N THR A 51 -7.32 15.47 15.67
CA THR A 51 -8.03 14.31 16.21
C THR A 51 -8.13 13.13 15.24
N GLU A 52 -7.77 13.29 13.96
CA GLU A 52 -7.94 12.24 12.94
C GLU A 52 -6.65 11.48 12.59
N ILE A 53 -5.50 11.87 13.12
CA ILE A 53 -4.17 11.32 12.78
C ILE A 53 -3.52 10.77 14.05
N ILE A 54 -4.16 9.78 14.68
CA ILE A 54 -3.76 9.32 16.02
C ILE A 54 -2.48 8.48 15.97
N ASN A 55 -2.22 7.78 14.86
CA ASN A 55 -1.13 6.79 14.78
C ASN A 55 0.15 7.34 14.15
N VAL A 56 0.19 8.60 13.71
CA VAL A 56 1.37 9.20 13.05
C VAL A 56 2.01 10.24 13.96
N GLU A 57 3.10 9.87 14.59
CA GLU A 57 3.81 10.72 15.55
C GLU A 57 4.80 11.67 14.87
N SER A 58 5.29 11.32 13.68
CA SER A 58 6.29 12.14 12.96
C SER A 58 5.70 13.31 12.17
N ILE A 59 4.38 13.54 12.24
CA ILE A 59 3.74 14.72 11.66
C ILE A 59 3.74 15.82 12.72
N SER A 60 4.44 16.92 12.43
CA SER A 60 4.45 18.10 13.30
C SER A 60 3.03 18.66 13.50
N HIS A 61 2.71 19.07 14.72
CA HIS A 61 1.48 19.82 15.01
C HIS A 61 1.31 21.05 14.12
N SER A 62 2.40 21.70 13.70
CA SER A 62 2.35 22.86 12.79
C SER A 62 1.73 22.53 11.43
N VAL A 63 1.93 21.31 10.91
CA VAL A 63 1.34 20.85 9.63
C VAL A 63 -0.17 20.66 9.76
N ILE A 64 -0.63 20.33 10.97
CA ILE A 64 -2.05 20.12 11.26
C ILE A 64 -2.75 21.46 11.49
N GLU A 65 -2.05 22.44 12.08
CA GLU A 65 -2.54 23.80 12.31
C GLU A 65 -2.53 24.66 11.05
N GLU A 66 -1.54 24.46 10.18
CA GLU A 66 -1.53 25.02 8.84
C GLU A 66 -2.69 24.43 8.06
N LYS A 67 -3.47 25.28 7.38
CA LYS A 67 -4.63 24.86 6.58
C LYS A 67 -4.13 23.95 5.44
N CYS A 68 -4.05 22.65 5.69
CA CYS A 68 -3.65 21.64 4.73
C CYS A 68 -4.86 20.85 4.25
N PHE A 69 -4.84 20.50 2.97
CA PHE A 69 -5.75 19.47 2.44
C PHE A 69 -5.06 18.11 2.60
N MET A 70 -5.77 17.15 3.20
CA MET A 70 -5.24 15.86 3.61
C MET A 70 -6.11 14.71 3.11
N ILE A 71 -5.44 13.61 2.78
CA ILE A 71 -6.03 12.29 2.59
C ILE A 71 -5.40 11.36 3.61
N HIS A 72 -6.25 10.64 4.34
CA HIS A 72 -5.85 9.62 5.29
C HIS A 72 -6.54 8.30 4.88
N ASP A 73 -5.73 7.32 4.49
CA ASP A 73 -6.16 5.98 4.13
C ASP A 73 -5.61 4.97 5.15
N ILE A 74 -6.46 4.16 5.76
CA ILE A 74 -6.05 3.13 6.71
C ILE A 74 -6.62 1.78 6.31
N ALA A 75 -5.77 0.76 6.32
CA ALA A 75 -6.13 -0.64 6.07
C ALA A 75 -5.58 -1.52 7.19
N SER A 76 -6.38 -2.46 7.68
CA SER A 76 -5.97 -3.40 8.73
C SER A 76 -6.52 -4.81 8.51
N LYS A 77 -5.80 -5.79 9.06
CA LYS A 77 -6.14 -7.21 9.01
C LYS A 77 -5.80 -7.90 10.33
N PRO A 78 -6.79 -8.41 11.08
CA PRO A 78 -6.53 -9.23 12.25
C PRO A 78 -6.02 -10.62 11.86
N VAL A 79 -5.09 -11.17 12.62
CA VAL A 79 -4.64 -12.56 12.54
C VAL A 79 -4.54 -13.15 13.95
N ARG A 80 -5.11 -14.34 14.15
CA ARG A 80 -5.03 -15.03 15.45
C ARG A 80 -3.58 -15.26 15.85
N LYS A 81 -3.22 -14.89 17.09
CA LYS A 81 -1.85 -15.00 17.61
C LYS A 81 -1.30 -16.42 17.58
N GLU A 82 -2.16 -17.42 17.80
CA GLU A 82 -1.81 -18.84 17.72
C GLU A 82 -1.30 -19.30 16.33
N LEU A 83 -1.67 -18.57 15.27
CA LEU A 83 -1.25 -18.87 13.90
C LEU A 83 0.08 -18.19 13.53
N LEU A 84 0.59 -17.31 14.40
CA LEU A 84 1.81 -16.54 14.14
C LEU A 84 3.04 -17.25 14.72
N PRO A 85 4.23 -16.98 14.16
CA PRO A 85 5.47 -17.51 14.70
C PRO A 85 5.70 -16.94 16.10
N THR A 86 6.31 -17.73 16.98
CA THR A 86 6.66 -17.31 18.35
C THR A 86 7.88 -16.41 18.30
N LEU A 87 7.67 -15.16 17.91
CA LEU A 87 8.66 -14.08 17.83
C LEU A 87 8.23 -12.93 18.74
N ASP A 88 9.19 -12.15 19.22
CA ASP A 88 8.87 -10.87 19.85
C ASP A 88 8.27 -9.89 18.81
N THR A 89 7.57 -8.88 19.31
CA THR A 89 6.84 -7.90 18.49
C THR A 89 7.75 -7.20 17.47
N ASN A 90 8.94 -6.78 17.88
CA ASN A 90 9.87 -6.08 16.98
C ASN A 90 10.35 -6.98 15.85
N THR A 91 10.73 -8.22 16.15
CA THR A 91 11.17 -9.21 15.16
C THR A 91 10.02 -9.61 14.22
N LEU A 92 8.79 -9.75 14.76
CA LEU A 92 7.60 -10.04 13.97
C LEU A 92 7.31 -8.91 12.98
N LEU A 93 7.32 -7.66 13.44
CA LEU A 93 7.13 -6.48 12.60
C LEU A 93 8.23 -6.37 11.53
N THR A 94 9.50 -6.51 11.92
CA THR A 94 10.63 -6.45 10.97
C THR A 94 10.50 -7.54 9.91
N THR A 95 10.12 -8.76 10.29
CA THR A 95 9.89 -9.87 9.37
C THR A 95 8.75 -9.56 8.40
N PHE A 96 7.64 -9.00 8.91
CA PHE A 96 6.52 -8.56 8.11
C PHE A 96 6.92 -7.49 7.09
N ILE A 97 7.57 -6.40 7.54
CA ILE A 97 7.95 -5.27 6.68
C ILE A 97 8.99 -5.69 5.62
N ARG A 98 9.99 -6.51 5.98
CA ARG A 98 10.95 -7.04 5.00
C ARG A 98 10.24 -7.81 3.89
N ASN A 99 9.28 -8.66 4.25
CA ASN A 99 8.50 -9.42 3.29
C ASN A 99 7.66 -8.50 2.39
N THR A 100 6.89 -7.58 2.98
CA THR A 100 5.99 -6.70 2.23
C THR A 100 6.77 -5.73 1.34
N MET A 101 7.86 -5.14 1.81
CA MET A 101 8.70 -4.25 1.00
C MET A 101 9.44 -5.00 -0.12
N THR A 102 9.90 -6.23 0.13
CA THR A 102 10.49 -7.08 -0.92
C THR A 102 9.47 -7.40 -2.00
N ARG A 103 8.21 -7.66 -1.63
CA ARG A 103 7.14 -7.87 -2.61
C ARG A 103 6.82 -6.58 -3.35
N PHE A 104 6.69 -5.46 -2.62
CA PHE A 104 6.41 -4.15 -3.20
C PHE A 104 7.47 -3.73 -4.21
N SER A 105 8.75 -4.05 -4.02
CA SER A 105 9.81 -3.69 -4.98
C SER A 105 9.59 -4.26 -6.39
N SER A 106 8.71 -5.26 -6.52
CA SER A 106 8.28 -5.86 -7.79
C SER A 106 6.88 -5.43 -8.25
N PHE A 107 6.22 -4.49 -7.56
CA PHE A 107 4.92 -3.96 -7.97
C PHE A 107 5.09 -2.91 -9.08
N PRO A 108 4.07 -2.72 -9.95
CA PRO A 108 4.12 -1.70 -11.00
C PRO A 108 4.45 -0.30 -10.49
N GLN A 109 3.92 0.09 -9.32
CA GLN A 109 4.24 1.37 -8.69
C GLN A 109 5.73 1.50 -8.34
N ALA A 110 6.35 0.44 -7.81
CA ALA A 110 7.78 0.47 -7.48
C ALA A 110 8.67 0.56 -8.72
N TRP A 111 8.27 -0.01 -9.85
CA TRP A 111 9.01 0.13 -11.11
C TRP A 111 9.09 1.59 -11.55
N LEU A 112 8.00 2.36 -11.39
CA LEU A 112 8.00 3.78 -11.70
C LEU A 112 8.93 4.56 -10.77
N LEU A 113 8.88 4.27 -9.45
CA LEU A 113 9.78 4.89 -8.47
C LEU A 113 11.24 4.58 -8.76
N ARG A 114 11.53 3.36 -9.22
CA ARG A 114 12.87 2.91 -9.56
C ARG A 114 13.49 3.68 -10.73
N LEU A 115 12.70 4.33 -11.59
CA LEU A 115 13.22 5.17 -12.68
C LEU A 115 13.84 6.48 -12.18
N ILE A 116 13.53 6.90 -10.96
CA ILE A 116 13.90 8.20 -10.39
C ILE A 116 14.62 8.08 -9.04
N SER A 117 15.12 6.90 -8.70
CA SER A 117 15.69 6.61 -7.38
C SER A 117 16.84 5.60 -7.47
N ASP A 118 17.60 5.47 -6.37
CA ASP A 118 18.66 4.48 -6.29
C ASP A 118 18.09 3.05 -6.37
N HIS A 119 18.42 2.34 -7.46
CA HIS A 119 18.02 0.97 -7.73
C HIS A 119 18.50 -0.03 -6.67
N THR A 120 19.55 0.27 -5.90
CA THR A 120 20.06 -0.63 -4.86
C THR A 120 19.01 -0.89 -3.77
N THR A 121 18.23 0.14 -3.43
CA THR A 121 17.21 0.10 -2.37
C THR A 121 15.98 -0.76 -2.70
N PHE A 122 15.88 -1.25 -3.94
CA PHE A 122 14.83 -2.16 -4.41
C PHE A 122 15.28 -3.63 -4.40
N LYS A 123 16.57 -3.90 -4.21
CA LYS A 123 17.11 -5.27 -4.22
C LYS A 123 16.65 -6.02 -2.98
N LYS A 124 16.15 -7.24 -3.16
CA LYS A 124 15.77 -8.15 -2.07
C LYS A 124 16.85 -8.27 -1.00
N THR A 125 18.11 -8.49 -1.40
CA THR A 125 19.26 -8.63 -0.49
C THR A 125 19.58 -7.37 0.31
N TYR A 126 19.19 -6.19 -0.18
CA TYR A 126 19.29 -4.94 0.56
C TYR A 126 18.14 -4.84 1.57
N ILE A 127 16.89 -5.05 1.11
CA ILE A 127 15.68 -4.96 1.95
C ILE A 127 15.74 -5.94 3.12
N GLU A 128 16.21 -7.17 2.90
CA GLU A 128 16.33 -8.19 3.93
C GLU A 128 17.34 -7.85 5.03
N LYS A 129 18.27 -6.93 4.78
CA LYS A 129 19.24 -6.45 5.77
C LYS A 129 18.76 -5.23 6.55
N LEU A 130 17.73 -4.53 6.08
CA LEU A 130 17.22 -3.34 6.74
C LEU A 130 16.63 -3.68 8.09
N GLU A 131 16.99 -2.92 9.10
CA GLU A 131 16.35 -2.96 10.43
C GLU A 131 15.22 -1.92 10.52
N PHE A 132 15.08 -1.08 9.50
CA PHE A 132 14.12 0.03 9.44
C PHE A 132 14.32 0.98 10.62
N LYS A 133 15.57 1.35 10.85
CA LYS A 133 15.97 2.38 11.81
C LYS A 133 15.80 3.76 11.18
N ASP A 134 15.75 4.80 12.02
CA ASP A 134 15.69 6.19 11.53
C ASP A 134 16.77 6.45 10.47
N GLY A 135 16.36 7.06 9.36
CA GLY A 135 17.21 7.35 8.21
C GLY A 135 17.33 6.23 7.17
N ASP A 136 16.97 4.97 7.47
CA ASP A 136 16.95 3.87 6.50
C ASP A 136 16.04 4.21 5.31
N VAL A 137 16.47 3.87 4.10
CA VAL A 137 15.69 4.10 2.87
C VAL A 137 15.36 2.78 2.21
N VAL A 138 14.08 2.57 1.87
CA VAL A 138 13.58 1.40 1.15
C VAL A 138 12.83 1.83 -0.11
N CYS A 139 13.01 1.08 -1.21
CA CYS A 139 12.32 1.34 -2.48
C CYS A 139 12.40 2.81 -2.94
N GLY A 140 13.57 3.43 -2.76
CA GLY A 140 13.93 4.75 -3.26
C GLY A 140 13.40 5.92 -2.43
N VAL A 141 12.08 5.98 -2.25
CA VAL A 141 11.38 7.18 -1.76
C VAL A 141 10.87 7.06 -0.33
N TYR A 142 10.92 5.87 0.27
CA TYR A 142 10.42 5.63 1.62
C TYR A 142 11.58 5.69 2.60
N ARG A 143 11.74 6.84 3.26
CA ARG A 143 12.74 7.03 4.33
C ARG A 143 12.09 6.82 5.68
N VAL A 144 12.66 5.98 6.52
CA VAL A 144 12.22 5.83 7.91
C VAL A 144 12.49 7.13 8.66
N VAL A 145 11.46 7.64 9.32
CA VAL A 145 11.54 8.81 10.22
C VAL A 145 11.14 8.50 11.65
N LEU A 146 10.56 7.31 11.87
CA LEU A 146 10.22 6.81 13.20
C LEU A 146 10.17 5.28 13.18
N ARG A 147 10.71 4.66 14.24
CA ARG A 147 10.65 3.23 14.49
C ARG A 147 10.36 2.99 15.96
N THR A 148 9.33 2.20 16.24
CA THR A 148 9.06 1.62 17.56
C THR A 148 9.13 0.10 17.47
N GLU A 149 8.80 -0.61 18.55
CA GLU A 149 8.62 -2.06 18.51
C GLU A 149 7.41 -2.47 17.66
N GLU A 150 6.39 -1.61 17.58
CA GLU A 150 5.07 -1.90 17.03
C GLU A 150 4.82 -1.25 15.67
N LYS A 151 5.56 -0.20 15.29
CA LYS A 151 5.38 0.48 14.00
C LYS A 151 6.65 1.09 13.41
N VAL A 152 6.58 1.36 12.11
CA VAL A 152 7.52 2.17 11.32
C VAL A 152 6.74 3.26 10.61
N GLU A 153 7.24 4.49 10.64
CA GLU A 153 6.74 5.59 9.83
C GLU A 153 7.75 5.96 8.74
N LEU A 154 7.28 5.96 7.50
CA LEU A 154 8.08 6.23 6.31
C LEU A 154 7.66 7.57 5.70
N LEU A 155 8.57 8.53 5.68
CA LEU A 155 8.42 9.77 4.93
C LEU A 155 8.32 9.47 3.43
N MET A 156 7.32 10.08 2.80
CA MET A 156 7.18 10.19 1.35
C MET A 156 7.15 11.69 1.00
N LYS A 157 7.93 12.10 0.01
CA LYS A 157 7.91 13.48 -0.49
C LYS A 157 7.98 13.50 -2.00
N GLN A 158 7.02 14.18 -2.63
CA GLN A 158 6.98 14.35 -4.08
C GLN A 158 6.53 15.78 -4.41
N GLY A 159 7.51 16.63 -4.77
CA GLY A 159 7.25 18.05 -4.99
C GLY A 159 6.73 18.72 -3.70
N SER A 160 5.56 19.34 -3.80
CA SER A 160 4.85 20.00 -2.69
C SER A 160 3.96 19.06 -1.88
N VAL A 161 3.80 17.81 -2.31
CA VAL A 161 3.04 16.79 -1.55
C VAL A 161 4.00 16.09 -0.60
N GLU A 162 3.63 16.08 0.67
CA GLU A 162 4.29 15.30 1.71
C GLU A 162 3.36 14.20 2.21
N GLY A 163 3.93 13.13 2.73
CA GLY A 163 3.17 12.02 3.27
C GLY A 163 3.93 11.17 4.26
N ARG A 164 3.17 10.31 4.94
CA ARG A 164 3.64 9.23 5.80
C ARG A 164 2.97 7.94 5.39
N LEU A 165 3.78 6.91 5.20
CA LEU A 165 3.32 5.53 5.16
C LEU A 165 3.70 4.90 6.51
N VAL A 166 2.70 4.61 7.33
CA VAL A 166 2.89 3.86 8.57
C VAL A 166 2.60 2.39 8.29
N VAL A 167 3.45 1.52 8.82
CA VAL A 167 3.21 0.08 8.87
C VAL A 167 3.40 -0.36 10.30
N GLY A 168 2.42 -1.05 10.86
CA GLY A 168 2.48 -1.46 12.25
C GLY A 168 1.68 -2.71 12.57
N ILE A 169 1.85 -3.15 13.80
CA ILE A 169 1.15 -4.26 14.42
C ILE A 169 0.69 -3.87 15.82
N GLU A 170 -0.49 -4.31 16.22
CA GLU A 170 -1.03 -4.08 17.57
C GLU A 170 -1.67 -5.36 18.11
N PRO A 171 -1.37 -5.76 19.37
CA PRO A 171 -2.06 -6.87 20.00
C PRO A 171 -3.48 -6.45 20.42
N LYS A 172 -4.49 -7.21 19.99
CA LYS A 172 -5.91 -6.96 20.32
C LYS A 172 -6.62 -8.26 20.73
N GLY A 173 -6.68 -8.52 22.03
CA GLY A 173 -7.21 -9.78 22.56
C GLY A 173 -6.41 -10.98 22.03
N GLU A 174 -7.10 -11.93 21.41
CA GLU A 174 -6.51 -13.13 20.79
C GLU A 174 -5.87 -12.87 19.41
N ASP A 175 -6.06 -11.68 18.85
CA ASP A 175 -5.55 -11.30 17.54
C ASP A 175 -4.33 -10.39 17.64
N MET A 176 -3.46 -10.49 16.64
CA MET A 176 -2.49 -9.46 16.27
C MET A 176 -3.04 -8.75 15.03
N VAL A 177 -3.28 -7.45 15.12
CA VAL A 177 -3.80 -6.65 14.01
C VAL A 177 -2.61 -6.04 13.27
N PHE A 178 -2.49 -6.38 11.99
CA PHE A 178 -1.52 -5.77 11.10
C PHE A 178 -2.20 -4.62 10.38
N TYR A 179 -1.54 -3.47 10.26
CA TYR A 179 -2.12 -2.32 9.59
C TYR A 179 -1.10 -1.55 8.75
N SER A 180 -1.63 -0.82 7.78
CA SER A 180 -0.92 0.18 7.01
C SER A 180 -1.75 1.46 6.95
N GLU A 181 -1.12 2.59 7.18
CA GLU A 181 -1.74 3.91 7.12
C GLU A 181 -0.99 4.78 6.13
N THR A 182 -1.70 5.42 5.22
CA THR A 182 -1.16 6.40 4.28
C THR A 182 -1.80 7.74 4.54
N VAL A 183 -1.01 8.68 5.04
CA VAL A 183 -1.41 10.08 5.20
C VAL A 183 -0.64 10.90 4.17
N MET A 184 -1.34 11.69 3.36
CA MET A 184 -0.72 12.62 2.43
C MET A 184 -1.38 13.98 2.56
N TRP A 185 -0.58 15.04 2.46
CA TRP A 185 -1.07 16.40 2.54
C TRP A 185 -0.33 17.34 1.60
N LYS A 186 -0.99 18.46 1.33
CA LYS A 186 -0.48 19.62 0.59
C LYS A 186 -1.05 20.89 1.21
N GLY A 187 -0.43 22.04 0.91
CA GLY A 187 -1.02 23.33 1.28
C GLY A 187 -2.41 23.50 0.68
N LYS A 188 -3.37 24.11 1.40
CA LYS A 188 -4.76 24.23 0.93
C LYS A 188 -4.92 24.94 -0.42
N ASP A 189 -4.04 25.90 -0.71
CA ASP A 189 -4.05 26.66 -1.96
C ASP A 189 -3.20 25.99 -3.07
N ASP A 190 -2.56 24.86 -2.77
CA ASP A 190 -1.81 24.08 -3.75
C ASP A 190 -2.76 23.30 -4.67
N LYS A 191 -2.61 23.56 -5.98
CA LYS A 191 -3.42 22.93 -7.05
C LYS A 191 -2.90 21.55 -7.46
N THR A 192 -1.78 21.10 -6.91
CA THR A 192 -1.20 19.78 -7.17
C THR A 192 -2.20 18.70 -6.78
N VAL A 193 -2.60 17.84 -7.72
CA VAL A 193 -3.55 16.76 -7.44
C VAL A 193 -2.80 15.57 -6.87
N MET A 194 -3.06 15.20 -5.62
CA MET A 194 -2.47 14.02 -5.02
C MET A 194 -2.98 12.75 -5.71
N PRO A 195 -2.17 11.68 -5.82
CA PRO A 195 -2.59 10.44 -6.49
C PRO A 195 -3.92 9.89 -5.95
N LEU A 196 -4.10 9.87 -4.63
CA LEU A 196 -5.30 9.32 -3.99
C LEU A 196 -6.55 10.21 -4.10
N GLU A 197 -6.45 11.41 -4.68
CA GLU A 197 -7.63 12.22 -5.03
C GLU A 197 -8.39 11.64 -6.22
N ARG A 198 -7.69 10.89 -7.10
CA ARG A 198 -8.26 10.33 -8.33
C ARG A 198 -8.71 8.90 -8.11
N ALA A 199 -9.90 8.55 -8.62
CA ALA A 199 -10.51 7.24 -8.41
C ALA A 199 -9.62 6.05 -8.85
N VAL A 200 -9.01 6.13 -10.04
CA VAL A 200 -8.21 5.01 -10.58
C VAL A 200 -6.90 4.80 -9.80
N PRO A 201 -6.04 5.82 -9.58
CA PRO A 201 -4.85 5.64 -8.75
C PRO A 201 -5.19 5.28 -7.30
N LYS A 202 -6.29 5.81 -6.74
CA LYS A 202 -6.78 5.41 -5.42
C LYS A 202 -7.11 3.91 -5.38
N TRP A 203 -7.89 3.42 -6.34
CA TRP A 203 -8.26 2.01 -6.41
C TRP A 203 -7.04 1.09 -6.60
N LEU A 204 -6.06 1.52 -7.40
CA LEU A 204 -4.79 0.79 -7.54
C LEU A 204 -3.97 0.77 -6.24
N HIS A 205 -3.95 1.89 -5.51
CA HIS A 205 -3.31 1.97 -4.19
C HIS A 205 -3.99 1.06 -3.18
N GLU A 206 -5.32 1.09 -3.08
CA GLU A 206 -6.11 0.17 -2.23
C GLU A 206 -5.75 -1.27 -2.55
N LEU A 207 -5.83 -1.66 -3.82
CA LEU A 207 -5.50 -3.01 -4.26
C LEU A 207 -4.07 -3.40 -3.90
N ALA A 208 -3.10 -2.51 -4.09
CA ALA A 208 -1.71 -2.77 -3.78
C ALA A 208 -1.48 -2.91 -2.26
N SER A 209 -1.97 -1.95 -1.48
CA SER A 209 -1.88 -1.92 -0.02
C SER A 209 -2.51 -3.17 0.59
N TRP A 210 -3.75 -3.49 0.22
CA TRP A 210 -4.48 -4.64 0.73
C TRP A 210 -3.80 -5.96 0.36
N ARG A 211 -3.30 -6.07 -0.87
CA ARG A 211 -2.59 -7.27 -1.33
C ARG A 211 -1.29 -7.46 -0.57
N LEU A 212 -0.53 -6.40 -0.29
CA LEU A 212 0.69 -6.49 0.50
C LEU A 212 0.39 -6.91 1.94
N LEU A 213 -0.65 -6.33 2.55
CA LEU A 213 -1.10 -6.69 3.88
C LEU A 213 -1.54 -8.16 3.96
N ASP A 214 -2.34 -8.63 3.00
CA ASP A 214 -2.77 -10.03 2.92
C ASP A 214 -1.59 -10.99 2.69
N LEU A 215 -0.69 -10.68 1.75
CA LEU A 215 0.46 -11.52 1.44
C LEU A 215 1.47 -11.58 2.59
N GLY A 216 1.72 -10.46 3.26
CA GLY A 216 2.66 -10.38 4.38
C GLY A 216 2.15 -11.15 5.60
N THR A 217 0.86 -11.05 5.90
CA THR A 217 0.24 -11.80 7.02
C THR A 217 0.21 -13.30 6.73
N ASN A 218 -0.15 -13.70 5.50
CA ASN A 218 -0.13 -15.11 5.11
C ASN A 218 1.30 -15.69 5.15
N TYR A 219 2.31 -14.91 4.76
CA TYR A 219 3.71 -15.32 4.87
C TYR A 219 4.11 -15.66 6.32
N LEU A 220 3.69 -14.85 7.30
CA LEU A 220 3.97 -15.14 8.72
C LEU A 220 3.26 -16.42 9.18
N VAL A 221 2.01 -16.62 8.77
CA VAL A 221 1.26 -17.85 9.08
C VAL A 221 1.95 -19.09 8.50
N ASP A 222 2.48 -18.99 7.28
CA ASP A 222 3.21 -20.10 6.66
C ASP A 222 4.58 -20.33 7.31
N LEU A 223 5.23 -19.28 7.82
CA LEU A 223 6.46 -19.41 8.61
C LEU A 223 6.22 -20.20 9.90
N ARG A 224 5.08 -20.00 10.57
CA ARG A 224 4.68 -20.79 11.75
C ARG A 224 4.46 -22.27 11.44
N LYS A 225 3.94 -22.60 10.26
CA LYS A 225 3.72 -24.01 9.87
C LYS A 225 5.02 -24.75 9.52
N SER A 226 6.09 -24.01 9.23
CA SER A 226 7.39 -24.56 8.83
C SER A 226 8.42 -24.56 9.94
N SER A 227 8.11 -23.98 11.09
CA SER A 227 8.89 -24.05 12.35
C SER A 227 8.42 -25.20 13.22
#